data_AF-A0A3A9C3V9-F1
#
_entry.id   AF-A0A3A9C3V9-F1
#
_cell.length_a   1.000
_cell.length_b   1.000
_cell.length_c   1.000
_cell.angle_alpha   90.00
_cell.angle_beta   90.00
_cell.angle_gamma   90.00
#
_symmetry.space_group_name_H-M   'P 1'
#
loop_
_entity.id
_entity.type
_entity.pdbx_description
1 polymer ?
#
loop_
_entity_poly.entity_id
_entity_poly.type
_entity_poly.pdbx_seq_one_letter_code
_entity_poly.pdbx_strand_id
1 'polypeptide(L)'
;MRRISLFFILAAMLLIGCGTNIITKPAVSGADSSDADTLADPQSGTPAGSDESIEFNGITKMKSELSEDTLKWLEWYHTLSEDYRNALSFVPSEFTHPGTVHTLETEDETPPAYTAALTEAELLETQELAHYYFTEASTGFEGVEEIYLAKDSDPLYQNIGIEAEYDPGNIIIYMVLTGKDKAAGNPIRSISIARRSKSDSWKVINTGF
;
A
#
# COMPACT_ATOMS: atom_id res chain seq x y z
N MET A 1 -0.08 -50.15 -0.52
CA MET A 1 -1.21 -49.39 -1.11
C MET A 1 -2.28 -49.19 -0.05
N ARG A 2 -2.72 -47.95 0.21
CA ARG A 2 -3.82 -47.66 1.14
C ARG A 2 -4.65 -46.53 0.51
N ARG A 3 -5.89 -46.80 0.12
CA ARG A 3 -6.78 -45.79 -0.49
C ARG A 3 -7.37 -44.94 0.62
N ILE A 4 -7.22 -43.62 0.53
CA ILE A 4 -7.91 -42.64 1.37
C ILE A 4 -8.77 -41.80 0.42
N SER A 5 -10.06 -41.71 0.72
CA SER A 5 -11.04 -41.10 -0.18
C SER A 5 -10.96 -39.57 -0.16
N LEU A 6 -10.95 -38.95 -1.34
CA LEU A 6 -11.14 -37.51 -1.46
C LEU A 6 -12.60 -37.17 -1.14
N PHE A 7 -12.80 -36.23 -0.22
CA PHE A 7 -14.08 -35.54 -0.03
C PHE A 7 -13.97 -34.13 -0.60
N PHE A 8 -14.45 -33.94 -1.84
CA PHE A 8 -14.71 -32.60 -2.36
C PHE A 8 -16.04 -32.08 -1.80
N ILE A 9 -16.01 -30.96 -1.08
CA ILE A 9 -17.22 -30.20 -0.74
C ILE A 9 -17.25 -28.96 -1.62
N LEU A 10 -18.09 -29.01 -2.65
CA LEU A 10 -18.40 -27.87 -3.51
C LEU A 10 -19.63 -27.14 -2.94
N ALA A 11 -19.45 -25.90 -2.50
CA ALA A 11 -20.53 -25.06 -1.97
C ALA A 11 -20.60 -23.74 -2.74
N ALA A 12 -21.31 -23.74 -3.87
CA ALA A 12 -21.61 -22.52 -4.62
C ALA A 12 -22.95 -21.93 -4.14
N MET A 13 -22.92 -20.68 -3.67
CA MET A 13 -24.12 -19.90 -3.35
C MET A 13 -24.03 -18.53 -4.02
N LEU A 14 -24.51 -18.44 -5.26
CA LEU A 14 -24.65 -17.20 -6.00
C LEU A 14 -26.11 -16.75 -5.91
N LEU A 15 -26.41 -15.72 -5.10
CA LEU A 15 -27.74 -15.12 -5.04
C LEU A 15 -27.77 -13.83 -5.85
N ILE A 16 -28.62 -13.83 -6.87
CA ILE A 16 -28.90 -12.70 -7.76
C ILE A 16 -30.00 -11.84 -7.11
N GLY A 17 -29.80 -10.52 -7.04
CA GLY A 17 -30.79 -9.56 -6.58
C GLY A 17 -30.70 -8.25 -7.37
N CYS A 18 -31.61 -8.04 -8.32
CA CYS A 18 -31.62 -6.85 -9.17
C CYS A 18 -32.32 -5.66 -8.49
N GLY A 19 -31.86 -4.44 -8.78
CA GLY A 19 -32.45 -3.20 -8.22
C GLY A 19 -32.01 -1.94 -8.94
N THR A 20 -32.42 -1.77 -10.21
CA THR A 20 -32.24 -0.53 -10.98
C THR A 20 -33.45 0.40 -10.89
N ASN A 21 -33.31 1.63 -11.39
CA ASN A 21 -34.32 2.70 -11.59
C ASN A 21 -34.55 3.64 -10.39
N ILE A 22 -34.81 4.95 -10.55
CA ILE A 22 -34.82 5.82 -11.76
C ILE A 22 -34.50 7.29 -11.39
N ILE A 23 -34.10 8.10 -12.38
CA ILE A 23 -33.83 9.54 -12.24
C ILE A 23 -35.13 10.36 -12.29
N THR A 24 -35.33 11.32 -11.35
CA THR A 24 -36.18 12.50 -11.63
C THR A 24 -35.78 13.78 -10.85
N LYS A 25 -35.40 14.81 -11.60
CA LYS A 25 -35.53 16.27 -11.33
C LYS A 25 -36.19 16.85 -12.61
N PRO A 26 -36.74 18.08 -12.70
CA PRO A 26 -36.94 19.12 -11.67
C PRO A 26 -38.37 19.74 -11.65
N ALA A 27 -38.56 20.75 -10.80
CA ALA A 27 -39.57 21.81 -10.97
C ALA A 27 -39.02 23.15 -10.41
N VAL A 28 -39.60 24.28 -10.82
CA VAL A 28 -39.18 25.65 -10.47
C VAL A 28 -40.42 26.58 -10.36
N SER A 29 -40.26 27.78 -9.76
CA SER A 29 -41.06 29.03 -9.96
C SER A 29 -41.63 29.69 -8.69
N GLY A 30 -41.82 31.03 -8.72
CA GLY A 30 -42.41 31.89 -7.68
C GLY A 30 -41.38 32.54 -6.74
N ALA A 31 -40.95 33.81 -6.83
CA ALA A 31 -41.32 35.01 -7.60
C ALA A 31 -42.39 35.97 -7.01
N ASP A 32 -41.93 37.01 -6.30
CA ASP A 32 -42.34 38.44 -6.33
C ASP A 32 -41.30 39.24 -5.46
N SER A 33 -40.83 40.47 -5.75
CA SER A 33 -41.49 41.78 -6.03
C SER A 33 -42.01 42.48 -4.76
N SER A 34 -41.67 43.72 -4.38
CA SER A 34 -40.63 44.72 -4.78
C SER A 34 -40.31 45.58 -3.52
N ASP A 35 -39.85 46.84 -3.44
CA ASP A 35 -39.67 47.98 -4.37
C ASP A 35 -38.69 49.06 -3.79
N ALA A 36 -38.69 50.28 -4.35
CA ALA A 36 -37.79 51.44 -4.10
C ALA A 36 -38.11 52.30 -2.83
N ASP A 37 -37.45 53.42 -2.46
CA ASP A 37 -36.40 54.26 -3.10
C ASP A 37 -35.68 55.22 -2.08
N THR A 38 -34.73 56.03 -2.58
CA THR A 38 -34.25 57.35 -2.05
C THR A 38 -33.08 57.41 -1.05
N LEU A 39 -31.87 57.39 -1.62
CA LEU A 39 -30.79 58.40 -1.48
C LEU A 39 -30.49 59.10 -0.13
N ALA A 40 -29.28 58.86 0.42
CA ALA A 40 -28.37 59.91 0.90
C ALA A 40 -26.90 59.43 1.00
N ASP A 41 -25.98 60.14 0.32
CA ASP A 41 -24.51 60.09 0.43
C ASP A 41 -24.08 61.49 0.96
N PRO A 42 -23.03 61.69 1.80
CA PRO A 42 -21.67 61.21 1.51
C PRO A 42 -20.74 60.80 2.68
N GLN A 43 -19.57 60.26 2.29
CA GLN A 43 -18.36 60.03 3.08
C GLN A 43 -18.50 59.03 4.26
N SER A 44 -17.82 57.89 4.22
CA SER A 44 -16.35 57.86 4.29
C SER A 44 -15.81 56.42 4.25
N GLY A 45 -14.51 56.28 3.98
CA GLY A 45 -13.78 55.02 4.11
C GLY A 45 -13.81 54.17 2.84
N THR A 46 -12.65 54.07 2.19
CA THR A 46 -12.31 52.88 1.40
C THR A 46 -12.48 51.66 2.32
N PRO A 47 -13.20 50.59 1.91
CA PRO A 47 -13.02 49.30 2.54
C PRO A 47 -11.61 48.82 2.19
N ALA A 48 -10.64 49.13 3.05
CA ALA A 48 -9.39 48.39 3.08
C ALA A 48 -9.77 46.92 3.21
N GLY A 49 -9.27 46.07 2.30
CA GLY A 49 -9.75 44.70 2.14
C GLY A 49 -9.85 43.99 3.48
N SER A 50 -11.07 43.60 3.86
CA SER A 50 -11.30 42.82 5.07
C SER A 50 -10.85 41.39 4.80
N ASP A 51 -9.53 41.18 4.85
CA ASP A 51 -8.91 39.88 4.66
C ASP A 51 -9.55 38.88 5.62
N GLU A 52 -10.25 37.91 5.03
CA GLU A 52 -11.11 36.98 5.74
C GLU A 52 -10.26 36.10 6.68
N SER A 53 -10.57 36.10 7.97
CA SER A 53 -9.86 35.29 8.96
C SER A 53 -10.42 33.86 8.96
N ILE A 54 -9.59 32.88 8.62
CA ILE A 54 -9.92 31.46 8.61
C ILE A 54 -9.32 30.82 9.87
N GLU A 55 -10.12 30.05 10.62
CA GLU A 55 -9.67 29.25 11.75
C GLU A 55 -9.69 27.75 11.38
N PHE A 56 -8.57 27.07 11.62
CA PHE A 56 -8.44 25.63 11.46
C PHE A 56 -7.65 25.04 12.63
N ASN A 57 -8.17 24.00 13.28
CA ASN A 57 -7.58 23.34 14.45
C ASN A 57 -7.08 24.30 15.56
N GLY A 58 -7.82 25.40 15.79
CA GLY A 58 -7.49 26.41 16.81
C GLY A 58 -6.40 27.42 16.40
N ILE A 59 -5.92 27.39 15.15
CA ILE A 59 -5.03 28.39 14.57
C ILE A 59 -5.83 29.28 13.64
N THR A 60 -5.83 30.59 13.88
CA THR A 60 -6.42 31.60 12.99
C THR A 60 -5.38 32.19 12.05
N LYS A 61 -5.71 32.30 10.77
CA LYS A 61 -4.89 32.86 9.69
C LYS A 61 -5.69 33.84 8.83
N MET A 62 -5.04 34.84 8.25
CA MET A 62 -5.69 35.66 7.21
C MET A 62 -5.70 34.87 5.89
N LYS A 63 -6.77 34.97 5.10
CA LYS A 63 -6.87 34.32 3.78
C LYS A 63 -5.74 34.71 2.81
N SER A 64 -5.18 35.90 2.98
CA SER A 64 -4.01 36.44 2.27
C SER A 64 -2.66 35.87 2.72
N GLU A 65 -2.60 35.15 3.86
CA GLU A 65 -1.41 34.42 4.34
C GLU A 65 -1.36 32.96 3.86
N LEU A 66 -2.41 32.47 3.19
CA LEU A 66 -2.56 31.06 2.78
C LEU A 66 -2.28 30.86 1.28
N SER A 67 -1.73 29.70 0.92
CA SER A 67 -1.58 29.33 -0.49
C SER A 67 -2.93 28.98 -1.14
N GLU A 68 -3.04 29.16 -2.46
CA GLU A 68 -4.25 28.80 -3.21
C GLU A 68 -4.63 27.32 -3.01
N ASP A 69 -3.64 26.43 -2.99
CA ASP A 69 -3.86 25.00 -2.76
C ASP A 69 -4.34 24.69 -1.33
N THR A 70 -3.86 25.41 -0.31
CA THR A 70 -4.41 25.32 1.06
C THR A 70 -5.86 25.83 1.12
N LEU A 71 -6.21 26.88 0.37
CA LEU A 71 -7.61 27.35 0.28
C LEU A 71 -8.51 26.32 -0.40
N LYS A 72 -8.08 25.74 -1.54
CA LYS A 72 -8.79 24.65 -2.24
C LYS A 72 -8.91 23.39 -1.37
N TRP A 73 -7.88 23.07 -0.59
CA TRP A 73 -7.90 21.97 0.37
C TRP A 73 -8.90 22.21 1.50
N LEU A 74 -8.97 23.43 2.04
CA LEU A 74 -9.98 23.82 3.05
C LEU A 74 -11.40 23.72 2.49
N GLU A 75 -11.64 24.26 1.29
CA GLU A 75 -12.94 24.14 0.61
C GLU A 75 -13.37 22.67 0.45
N TRP A 76 -12.46 21.80 0.00
CA TRP A 76 -12.69 20.36 -0.08
C TRP A 76 -12.92 19.73 1.30
N TYR A 77 -12.08 20.02 2.30
CA TYR A 77 -12.18 19.50 3.66
C TYR A 77 -13.54 19.82 4.29
N HIS A 78 -14.06 21.03 4.08
CA HIS A 78 -15.39 21.42 4.57
C HIS A 78 -16.57 20.73 3.86
N THR A 79 -16.36 20.03 2.74
CA THR A 79 -17.38 19.14 2.14
C THR A 79 -17.47 17.74 2.80
N LEU A 80 -16.47 17.36 3.61
CA LEU A 80 -16.38 16.03 4.20
C LEU A 80 -17.22 15.89 5.48
N SER A 81 -17.76 14.70 5.71
CA SER A 81 -18.40 14.36 6.99
C SER A 81 -17.41 14.45 8.16
N GLU A 82 -17.94 14.56 9.37
CA GLU A 82 -17.12 14.58 10.58
C GLU A 82 -16.24 13.33 10.72
N ASP A 83 -16.77 12.14 10.43
CA ASP A 83 -16.01 10.87 10.44
C ASP A 83 -14.82 10.91 9.47
N TYR A 84 -15.01 11.43 8.25
CA TYR A 84 -13.94 11.54 7.26
C TYR A 84 -12.90 12.60 7.65
N ARG A 85 -13.33 13.73 8.23
CA ARG A 85 -12.40 14.76 8.73
C ARG A 85 -11.55 14.26 9.89
N ASN A 86 -12.17 13.54 10.84
CA ASN A 86 -11.50 12.95 12.00
C ASN A 86 -10.52 11.82 11.61
N ALA A 87 -10.67 11.23 10.42
CA ALA A 87 -9.76 10.21 9.88
C ALA A 87 -8.56 10.77 9.09
N LEU A 88 -8.51 12.08 8.82
CA LEU A 88 -7.39 12.71 8.10
C LEU A 88 -6.26 13.11 9.06
N SER A 89 -5.06 12.57 8.81
CA SER A 89 -3.81 12.97 9.48
C SER A 89 -3.12 14.17 8.83
N PHE A 90 -3.52 14.56 7.62
CA PHE A 90 -2.91 15.66 6.87
C PHE A 90 -3.39 17.03 7.38
N VAL A 91 -2.43 17.93 7.64
CA VAL A 91 -2.65 19.34 7.99
C VAL A 91 -1.78 20.19 7.06
N PRO A 92 -2.33 21.23 6.39
CA PRO A 92 -1.52 22.12 5.55
C PRO A 92 -0.44 22.85 6.35
N SER A 93 0.70 23.14 5.71
CA SER A 93 1.90 23.65 6.36
C SER A 93 1.67 24.95 7.14
N GLU A 94 0.82 25.82 6.60
CA GLU A 94 0.42 27.11 7.13
C GLU A 94 -0.38 27.03 8.44
N PHE A 95 -0.91 25.84 8.76
CA PHE A 95 -1.61 25.48 10.01
C PHE A 95 -0.82 24.47 10.86
N THR A 96 0.48 24.30 10.60
CA THR A 96 1.38 23.59 11.53
C THR A 96 1.89 24.56 12.60
N HIS A 97 1.94 24.13 13.87
CA HIS A 97 2.50 24.94 14.94
C HIS A 97 4.03 25.02 14.79
N PRO A 98 4.68 26.20 14.87
CA PRO A 98 6.13 26.32 14.82
C PRO A 98 6.77 25.71 16.07
N GLY A 99 7.13 24.43 15.99
CA GLY A 99 7.58 23.61 17.11
C GLY A 99 6.97 22.20 17.08
N THR A 100 5.79 22.04 16.48
CA THR A 100 5.32 20.74 16.00
C THR A 100 6.10 20.42 14.73
N VAL A 101 7.26 19.79 14.92
CA VAL A 101 7.82 18.94 13.87
C VAL A 101 6.82 17.80 13.70
N HIS A 102 5.87 17.99 12.78
CA HIS A 102 5.38 16.85 12.03
C HIS A 102 6.60 16.31 11.32
N THR A 103 7.16 15.24 11.86
CA THR A 103 8.06 14.40 11.08
C THR A 103 7.22 13.95 9.91
N LEU A 104 7.46 14.56 8.75
CA LEU A 104 7.28 13.87 7.50
C LEU A 104 8.27 12.72 7.58
N GLU A 105 7.83 11.62 8.17
CA GLU A 105 8.29 10.28 7.82
C GLU A 105 7.80 10.04 6.39
N THR A 106 8.41 10.78 5.46
CA THR A 106 8.99 10.16 4.29
C THR A 106 9.87 9.07 4.86
N GLU A 107 9.31 7.87 5.02
CA GLU A 107 10.10 6.67 5.19
C GLU A 107 11.14 6.72 4.06
N ASP A 108 12.42 6.55 4.40
CA ASP A 108 13.46 6.48 3.39
C ASP A 108 13.09 5.27 2.51
N GLU A 109 12.59 5.49 1.28
CA GLU A 109 12.08 4.44 0.38
C GLU A 109 13.22 3.57 -0.20
N THR A 110 14.25 3.33 0.61
CA THR A 110 15.06 2.12 0.55
C THR A 110 14.17 0.96 0.99
N PRO A 111 13.72 0.08 0.07
CA PRO A 111 12.84 -1.02 0.45
C PRO A 111 13.58 -1.94 1.44
N PRO A 112 12.87 -2.57 2.39
CA PRO A 112 13.49 -3.35 3.45
C PRO A 112 14.32 -4.49 2.87
N ALA A 113 15.46 -4.79 3.52
CA ALA A 113 16.32 -5.90 3.13
C ALA A 113 15.51 -7.22 3.05
N TYR A 114 15.71 -8.01 1.99
CA TYR A 114 14.89 -9.19 1.68
C TYR A 114 14.73 -10.14 2.88
N THR A 115 15.81 -10.41 3.62
CA THR A 115 15.80 -11.25 4.82
C THR A 115 15.06 -10.63 6.01
N ALA A 116 15.05 -9.29 6.13
CA ALA A 116 14.36 -8.55 7.20
C ALA A 116 12.87 -8.29 6.89
N ALA A 117 12.45 -8.42 5.63
CA ALA A 117 11.07 -8.24 5.17
C ALA A 117 10.17 -9.50 5.36
N LEU A 118 10.74 -10.60 5.88
CA LEU A 118 10.04 -11.83 6.25
C LEU A 118 10.07 -12.03 7.76
N THR A 119 8.98 -12.56 8.31
CA THR A 119 8.92 -13.06 9.69
C THR A 119 9.63 -14.41 9.84
N GLU A 120 10.01 -14.78 11.06
CA GLU A 120 10.62 -16.10 11.37
C GLU A 120 9.75 -17.28 10.88
N ALA A 121 8.42 -17.15 10.94
CA ALA A 121 7.49 -18.16 10.45
C ALA A 121 7.51 -18.29 8.92
N GLU A 122 7.58 -17.17 8.19
CA GLU A 122 7.71 -17.17 6.73
C GLU A 122 9.07 -17.73 6.30
N LEU A 123 10.16 -17.38 6.99
CA LEU A 123 11.51 -17.92 6.75
C LEU A 123 11.59 -19.43 7.03
N LEU A 124 10.87 -19.93 8.04
CA LEU A 124 10.77 -21.37 8.30
C LEU A 124 9.97 -22.08 7.19
N GLU A 125 8.80 -21.55 6.82
CA GLU A 125 7.95 -22.10 5.75
C GLU A 125 8.70 -22.18 4.41
N THR A 126 9.44 -21.13 4.04
CA THR A 126 10.22 -21.13 2.79
C THR A 126 11.47 -22.01 2.87
N GLN A 127 12.10 -22.18 4.05
CA GLN A 127 13.20 -23.13 4.22
C GLN A 127 12.71 -24.58 4.16
N GLU A 128 11.56 -24.91 4.77
CA GLU A 128 10.94 -26.23 4.66
C GLU A 128 10.56 -26.55 3.20
N LEU A 129 10.03 -25.56 2.46
CA LEU A 129 9.76 -25.70 1.03
C LEU A 129 11.04 -25.92 0.20
N ALA A 130 12.13 -25.23 0.53
CA ALA A 130 13.44 -25.44 -0.10
C ALA A 130 13.99 -26.86 0.16
N HIS A 131 13.92 -27.33 1.42
CA HIS A 131 14.30 -28.72 1.75
C HIS A 131 13.44 -29.73 0.98
N TYR A 132 12.11 -29.60 1.04
CA TYR A 132 11.16 -30.47 0.35
C TYR A 132 11.40 -30.53 -1.17
N TYR A 133 11.80 -29.42 -1.79
CA TYR A 133 12.14 -29.40 -3.21
C TYR A 133 13.31 -30.33 -3.56
N PHE A 134 14.40 -30.28 -2.78
CA PHE A 134 15.62 -31.04 -3.04
C PHE A 134 15.63 -32.47 -2.46
N THR A 135 14.70 -32.81 -1.54
CA THR A 135 14.55 -34.17 -1.01
C THR A 135 13.47 -34.99 -1.71
N GLU A 136 12.29 -34.41 -1.95
CA GLU A 136 11.07 -35.15 -2.33
C GLU A 136 10.45 -34.66 -3.66
N ALA A 137 10.33 -33.34 -3.87
CA ALA A 137 9.58 -32.80 -4.99
C ALA A 137 10.32 -32.89 -6.34
N SER A 138 11.66 -32.89 -6.32
CA SER A 138 12.50 -32.95 -7.50
C SER A 138 13.53 -34.07 -7.39
N THR A 139 13.53 -34.98 -8.36
CA THR A 139 14.31 -36.22 -8.30
C THR A 139 15.78 -36.02 -8.67
N GLY A 140 16.68 -36.66 -7.93
CA GLY A 140 18.09 -36.76 -8.32
C GLY A 140 18.92 -35.54 -7.93
N PHE A 141 18.69 -35.00 -6.74
CA PHE A 141 19.61 -34.12 -6.00
C PHE A 141 20.24 -34.80 -4.77
N GLU A 142 19.67 -35.93 -4.32
CA GLU A 142 20.16 -36.70 -3.16
C GLU A 142 20.06 -35.92 -1.83
N GLY A 143 19.09 -35.00 -1.73
CA GLY A 143 18.80 -34.23 -0.51
C GLY A 143 19.67 -33.00 -0.33
N VAL A 144 19.51 -32.34 0.83
CA VAL A 144 20.25 -31.12 1.22
C VAL A 144 21.35 -31.47 2.21
N GLU A 145 22.58 -31.06 1.90
CA GLU A 145 23.75 -31.16 2.77
C GLU A 145 24.01 -29.85 3.54
N GLU A 146 23.75 -28.71 2.89
CA GLU A 146 23.90 -27.37 3.47
C GLU A 146 22.87 -26.43 2.85
N ILE A 147 22.28 -25.54 3.65
CA ILE A 147 21.37 -24.49 3.20
C ILE A 147 21.54 -23.24 4.07
N TYR A 148 21.59 -22.07 3.43
CA TYR A 148 21.60 -20.76 4.10
C TYR A 148 20.95 -19.70 3.21
N LEU A 149 20.58 -18.55 3.78
CA LEU A 149 19.98 -17.44 3.04
C LEU A 149 21.01 -16.77 2.12
N ALA A 150 20.61 -16.43 0.89
CA ALA A 150 21.38 -15.51 0.07
C ALA A 150 21.42 -14.13 0.74
N LYS A 151 22.52 -13.39 0.54
CA LYS A 151 22.67 -12.03 1.08
C LYS A 151 21.69 -11.08 0.40
N ASP A 152 21.23 -10.05 1.09
CA ASP A 152 20.32 -9.05 0.50
C ASP A 152 20.97 -8.27 -0.67
N SER A 153 22.31 -8.29 -0.74
CA SER A 153 23.11 -7.77 -1.85
C SER A 153 23.46 -8.82 -2.93
N ASP A 154 22.78 -9.96 -2.97
CA ASP A 154 23.00 -10.99 -3.99
C ASP A 154 22.42 -10.53 -5.35
N PRO A 155 23.18 -10.59 -6.46
CA PRO A 155 22.73 -10.08 -7.75
C PRO A 155 21.51 -10.85 -8.30
N LEU A 156 21.19 -12.05 -7.82
CA LEU A 156 19.99 -12.76 -8.23
C LEU A 156 18.71 -11.98 -7.91
N TYR A 157 18.65 -11.24 -6.79
CA TYR A 157 17.49 -10.39 -6.47
C TYR A 157 17.24 -9.27 -7.51
N GLN A 158 18.21 -8.98 -8.38
CA GLN A 158 18.12 -7.96 -9.44
C GLN A 158 17.98 -8.58 -10.84
N ASN A 159 17.65 -9.87 -10.93
CA ASN A 159 17.44 -10.59 -12.19
C ASN A 159 16.05 -10.29 -12.79
N ILE A 160 16.01 -9.36 -13.73
CA ILE A 160 14.80 -8.87 -14.41
C ILE A 160 14.08 -10.01 -15.16
N GLY A 161 12.75 -10.07 -15.04
CA GLY A 161 11.91 -11.11 -15.65
C GLY A 161 11.79 -12.41 -14.85
N ILE A 162 12.49 -12.55 -13.72
CA ILE A 162 12.36 -13.70 -12.82
C ILE A 162 12.28 -13.24 -11.35
N GLU A 163 13.41 -13.02 -10.67
CA GLU A 163 13.45 -12.67 -9.25
C GLU A 163 13.09 -11.19 -8.98
N ALA A 164 13.53 -10.26 -9.83
CA ALA A 164 13.30 -8.83 -9.63
C ALA A 164 11.85 -8.37 -9.89
N GLU A 165 10.97 -9.30 -10.27
CA GLU A 165 9.52 -9.08 -10.42
C GLU A 165 8.76 -9.17 -9.07
N TYR A 166 9.49 -9.31 -7.96
CA TYR A 166 8.95 -9.54 -6.62
C TYR A 166 9.58 -8.62 -5.55
N ASP A 167 8.73 -7.94 -4.79
CA ASP A 167 9.15 -7.07 -3.68
C ASP A 167 9.77 -7.88 -2.51
N PRO A 168 10.65 -7.27 -1.70
CA PRO A 168 11.03 -7.79 -0.40
C PRO A 168 9.82 -8.21 0.45
N GLY A 169 9.91 -9.36 1.11
CA GLY A 169 8.78 -9.94 1.85
C GLY A 169 7.82 -10.78 1.01
N ASN A 170 7.96 -10.75 -0.33
CA ASN A 170 7.27 -11.64 -1.29
C ASN A 170 8.22 -12.56 -2.07
N ILE A 171 9.54 -12.37 -1.96
CA ILE A 171 10.59 -13.27 -2.44
C ILE A 171 11.67 -13.49 -1.37
N ILE A 172 12.27 -14.68 -1.37
CA ILE A 172 13.51 -15.02 -0.66
C ILE A 172 14.33 -16.01 -1.51
N ILE A 173 15.66 -15.93 -1.42
CA ILE A 173 16.57 -16.84 -2.13
C ILE A 173 17.43 -17.58 -1.10
N TYR A 174 17.54 -18.90 -1.25
CA TYR A 174 18.46 -19.73 -0.47
C TYR A 174 19.61 -20.22 -1.36
N MET A 175 20.78 -20.34 -0.76
CA MET A 175 21.93 -21.03 -1.32
C MET A 175 21.98 -22.45 -0.76
N VAL A 176 22.08 -23.46 -1.63
CA VAL A 176 21.89 -24.88 -1.29
C VAL A 176 22.98 -25.76 -1.87
N LEU A 177 23.65 -26.55 -1.03
CA LEU A 177 24.49 -27.67 -1.44
C LEU A 177 23.67 -28.95 -1.34
N THR A 178 23.53 -29.68 -2.46
CA THR A 178 22.84 -30.98 -2.49
C THR A 178 23.83 -32.13 -2.31
N GLY A 179 23.35 -33.30 -1.87
CA GLY A 179 24.17 -34.52 -1.73
C GLY A 179 24.93 -34.86 -3.02
N LYS A 180 24.22 -34.79 -4.15
CA LYS A 180 24.77 -35.04 -5.49
C LYS A 180 25.75 -33.96 -5.94
N ASP A 181 25.44 -32.69 -5.70
CA ASP A 181 26.34 -31.60 -6.10
C ASP A 181 27.66 -31.66 -5.32
N LYS A 182 27.58 -31.97 -4.01
CA LYS A 182 28.73 -32.27 -3.15
C LYS A 182 29.54 -33.47 -3.64
N ALA A 183 28.87 -34.57 -4.04
CA ALA A 183 29.53 -35.75 -4.58
C ALA A 183 30.17 -35.52 -5.97
N ALA A 184 29.62 -34.63 -6.78
CA ALA A 184 30.14 -34.26 -8.09
C ALA A 184 31.26 -33.19 -8.05
N GLY A 185 31.41 -32.47 -6.93
CA GLY A 185 32.27 -31.29 -6.84
C GLY A 185 31.71 -30.05 -7.53
N ASN A 186 30.39 -29.98 -7.69
CA ASN A 186 29.67 -28.82 -8.22
C ASN A 186 29.66 -27.66 -7.19
N PRO A 187 29.48 -26.40 -7.65
CA PRO A 187 29.25 -25.27 -6.74
C PRO A 187 27.91 -25.37 -6.01
N ILE A 188 27.73 -24.52 -5.00
CA ILE A 188 26.45 -24.32 -4.30
C ILE A 188 25.43 -23.70 -5.27
N ARG A 189 24.19 -24.18 -5.23
CA ARG A 189 23.07 -23.70 -6.07
C ARG A 189 22.36 -22.52 -5.43
N SER A 190 21.59 -21.79 -6.24
CA SER A 190 20.47 -20.98 -5.75
C SER A 190 19.13 -21.70 -5.88
N ILE A 191 18.19 -21.38 -4.99
CA ILE A 191 16.76 -21.64 -5.14
C ILE A 191 15.98 -20.37 -4.77
N SER A 192 15.16 -19.89 -5.70
CA SER A 192 14.37 -18.67 -5.54
C SER A 192 12.93 -19.05 -5.24
N ILE A 193 12.41 -18.56 -4.11
CA ILE A 193 11.07 -18.89 -3.60
C ILE A 193 10.27 -17.60 -3.45
N ALA A 194 9.10 -17.54 -4.09
CA ALA A 194 8.30 -16.33 -4.14
C ALA A 194 6.78 -16.59 -4.14
N ARG A 195 6.01 -15.53 -3.93
CA ARG A 195 4.54 -15.47 -4.00
C ARG A 195 4.12 -14.08 -4.50
N ARG A 196 2.90 -13.91 -4.99
CA ARG A 196 2.46 -12.61 -5.57
C ARG A 196 2.00 -11.59 -4.52
N SER A 197 1.60 -12.06 -3.34
CA SER A 197 1.13 -11.23 -2.23
C SER A 197 1.20 -12.01 -0.91
N LYS A 198 1.06 -11.34 0.24
CA LYS A 198 1.05 -12.00 1.56
C LYS A 198 -0.05 -13.06 1.74
N SER A 199 -1.09 -13.11 0.90
CA SER A 199 -2.16 -14.14 0.93
C SER A 199 -1.99 -15.26 -0.11
N ASP A 200 -0.98 -15.18 -0.98
CA ASP A 200 -0.61 -16.27 -1.91
C ASP A 200 0.32 -17.29 -1.24
N SER A 201 0.19 -18.56 -1.60
CA SER A 201 1.14 -19.61 -1.19
C SER A 201 2.50 -19.45 -1.89
N TRP A 202 3.58 -19.66 -1.14
CA TRP A 202 4.95 -19.72 -1.65
C TRP A 202 5.16 -20.82 -2.69
N LYS A 203 6.00 -20.52 -3.69
CA LYS A 203 6.35 -21.42 -4.79
C LYS A 203 7.82 -21.24 -5.14
N VAL A 204 8.49 -22.34 -5.47
CA VAL A 204 9.80 -22.30 -6.14
C VAL A 204 9.58 -21.70 -7.53
N ILE A 205 10.25 -20.60 -7.85
CA ILE A 205 10.18 -19.92 -9.15
C ILE A 205 11.39 -20.20 -10.03
N ASN A 206 12.57 -20.45 -9.44
CA ASN A 206 13.83 -20.67 -10.14
C ASN A 206 14.81 -21.50 -9.31
N THR A 207 15.77 -22.17 -9.98
CA THR A 207 16.90 -22.88 -9.36
C THR A 207 18.13 -22.78 -10.27
N GLY A 208 19.27 -22.36 -9.74
CA GLY A 208 20.46 -22.02 -10.53
C GLY A 208 21.78 -22.65 -10.07
N PHE A 209 22.86 -22.07 -10.62
CA PHE A 209 24.27 -22.19 -10.27
C PHE A 209 24.90 -20.81 -10.51
#